data_AF-A0A1I6UZC9-F1
#
_entry.id   AF-A0A1I6UZC9-F1
#
_cell.length_a   1.000
_cell.length_b   1.000
_cell.length_c   1.000
_cell.angle_alpha   90.00
_cell.angle_beta   90.00
_cell.angle_gamma   90.00
#
_symmetry.space_group_name_H-M   'P 1'
#
loop_
_entity.id
_entity.type
_entity.pdbx_description
1 polymer ?
#
loop_
_entity_poly.entity_id
_entity_poly.type
_entity_poly.pdbx_seq_one_letter_code
_entity_poly.pdbx_strand_id
1 'polypeptide(L)'
;MTSDDDPFHDCELDLEAILGTHTFKDVLFTDETETPVNVLTGETPAHSQATVEEAKEFAASIDTETPQIALPASVESQVETQGKPYTAAAFFHFKATGSIERHRAYHAAYKTDAFVVNFEADYESADLTITVERADEA
;
A
#
# COMPACT_ATOMS: atom_id res chain seq x y z
N MET A 1 29.53 -12.60 13.69
CA MET A 1 28.27 -11.99 13.26
C MET A 1 27.17 -12.83 13.86
N THR A 2 26.63 -12.37 14.98
CA THR A 2 25.51 -12.99 15.69
C THR A 2 24.24 -12.71 14.89
N SER A 3 23.34 -13.68 14.78
CA SER A 3 22.06 -13.63 14.05
C SER A 3 21.09 -12.52 14.48
N ASP A 4 21.50 -11.65 15.41
CA ASP A 4 20.76 -10.52 15.96
C ASP A 4 20.83 -9.26 15.06
N ASP A 5 21.78 -9.19 14.12
CA ASP A 5 21.96 -8.05 13.21
C ASP A 5 21.29 -8.28 11.84
N ASP A 6 20.67 -9.45 11.64
CA ASP A 6 19.91 -9.73 10.42
C ASP A 6 18.50 -9.12 10.54
N PRO A 7 18.17 -8.09 9.75
CA PRO A 7 16.88 -7.41 9.88
C PRO A 7 15.69 -8.30 9.45
N PHE A 8 15.96 -9.46 8.86
CA PHE A 8 14.98 -10.46 8.43
C PHE A 8 14.85 -11.63 9.41
N HIS A 9 15.50 -11.60 10.59
CA HIS A 9 15.48 -12.71 11.53
C HIS A 9 14.05 -13.13 11.96
N ASP A 10 13.11 -12.19 12.02
CA ASP A 10 11.68 -12.39 12.32
C ASP A 10 10.78 -12.48 11.06
N CYS A 11 11.37 -12.49 9.86
CA CYS A 11 10.66 -12.61 8.60
C CYS A 11 10.66 -14.07 8.14
N GLU A 12 9.47 -14.61 7.86
CA GLU A 12 9.34 -15.95 7.26
C GLU A 12 9.73 -15.97 5.77
N LEU A 13 9.70 -14.80 5.11
CA LEU A 13 10.19 -14.62 3.75
C LEU A 13 11.65 -14.16 3.76
N ASP A 14 12.48 -14.87 3.02
CA ASP A 14 13.86 -14.51 2.74
C ASP A 14 13.98 -13.22 1.91
N LEU A 15 15.11 -12.52 2.07
CA LEU A 15 15.48 -11.35 1.28
C LEU A 15 15.31 -11.58 -0.24
N GLU A 16 15.70 -12.75 -0.73
CA GLU A 16 15.63 -13.08 -2.16
C GLU A 16 14.20 -13.08 -2.71
N ALA A 17 13.18 -13.19 -1.85
CA ALA A 17 11.78 -13.17 -2.24
C ALA A 17 11.21 -11.75 -2.46
N ILE A 18 11.91 -10.72 -1.96
CA ILE A 18 11.53 -9.32 -2.14
C ILE A 18 12.52 -8.53 -3.01
N LEU A 19 13.67 -9.14 -3.36
CA LEU A 19 14.71 -8.50 -4.16
C LEU A 19 14.27 -8.39 -5.63
N GLY A 20 14.52 -7.23 -6.23
CA GLY A 20 14.11 -6.90 -7.59
C GLY A 20 12.78 -6.15 -7.64
N THR A 21 12.11 -6.19 -8.78
CA THR A 21 10.88 -5.43 -9.04
C THR A 21 9.65 -6.34 -8.96
N HIS A 22 8.71 -5.97 -8.09
CA HIS A 22 7.45 -6.66 -7.88
C HIS A 22 6.27 -5.70 -8.12
N THR A 23 5.37 -6.09 -9.02
CA THR A 23 4.13 -5.35 -9.30
C THR A 23 2.93 -6.08 -8.68
N PHE A 24 2.19 -5.37 -7.86
CA PHE A 24 0.94 -5.79 -7.23
C PHE A 24 -0.21 -5.11 -7.98
N LYS A 25 -1.13 -5.91 -8.52
CA LYS A 25 -2.21 -5.42 -9.37
C LYS A 25 -3.51 -5.23 -8.62
N ASP A 26 -4.27 -4.22 -9.00
CA ASP A 26 -5.60 -3.95 -8.42
C ASP A 26 -5.56 -3.72 -6.90
N VAL A 27 -4.55 -2.95 -6.44
CA VAL A 27 -4.34 -2.70 -5.00
C VAL A 27 -4.53 -1.25 -4.61
N LEU A 28 -4.38 -0.32 -5.55
CA LEU A 28 -4.56 1.11 -5.30
C LEU A 28 -6.02 1.52 -5.49
N PHE A 29 -6.40 2.60 -4.82
CA PHE A 29 -7.71 3.22 -5.03
C PHE A 29 -7.83 3.80 -6.45
N THR A 30 -8.95 3.55 -7.11
CA THR A 30 -9.29 4.11 -8.43
C THR A 30 -10.71 4.69 -8.43
N ASP A 31 -11.04 5.50 -9.43
CA ASP A 31 -12.41 6.01 -9.62
C ASP A 31 -13.43 4.87 -9.86
N GLU A 32 -12.94 3.72 -10.34
CA GLU A 32 -13.74 2.49 -10.54
C GLU A 32 -13.85 1.63 -9.27
N THR A 33 -13.28 2.06 -8.15
CA THR A 33 -13.38 1.34 -6.87
C THR A 33 -14.83 1.19 -6.46
N GLU A 34 -15.20 0.02 -5.95
CA GLU A 34 -16.57 -0.27 -5.54
C GLU A 34 -17.07 0.70 -4.46
N THR A 35 -18.19 1.35 -4.73
CA THR A 35 -18.87 2.26 -3.79
C THR A 35 -20.24 1.72 -3.39
N PRO A 36 -20.71 1.96 -2.15
CA PRO A 36 -22.07 1.64 -1.76
C PRO A 36 -23.08 2.37 -2.65
N VAL A 37 -24.19 1.70 -2.95
CA VAL A 37 -25.33 2.30 -3.64
C VAL A 37 -26.56 2.29 -2.75
N ASN A 38 -27.26 3.40 -2.68
CA ASN A 38 -28.52 3.46 -1.95
C ASN A 38 -29.59 2.71 -2.74
N VAL A 39 -30.17 1.66 -2.15
CA VAL A 39 -31.18 0.82 -2.82
C VAL A 39 -32.48 1.55 -3.17
N LEU A 40 -32.79 2.68 -2.52
CA LEU A 40 -34.00 3.46 -2.77
C LEU A 40 -33.82 4.48 -3.90
N THR A 41 -32.61 5.03 -4.05
CA THR A 41 -32.33 6.10 -5.04
C THR A 41 -31.46 5.64 -6.20
N GLY A 42 -30.72 4.54 -6.03
CA GLY A 42 -29.70 4.07 -6.98
C GLY A 42 -28.42 4.91 -6.97
N GLU A 43 -28.29 5.86 -6.04
CA GLU A 43 -27.17 6.82 -6.02
C GLU A 43 -26.09 6.41 -5.02
N THR A 44 -24.83 6.70 -5.37
CA THR A 44 -23.69 6.58 -4.46
C THR A 44 -23.74 7.71 -3.42
N PRO A 45 -23.62 7.41 -2.12
CA PRO A 45 -23.57 8.42 -1.07
C PRO A 45 -22.45 9.44 -1.29
N ALA A 46 -22.71 10.71 -0.98
CA ALA A 46 -21.73 11.79 -1.18
C ALA A 46 -20.39 11.57 -0.45
N HIS A 47 -20.39 10.87 0.70
CA HIS A 47 -19.16 10.52 1.41
C HIS A 47 -18.31 9.46 0.70
N SER A 48 -18.95 8.63 -0.13
CA SER A 48 -18.30 7.60 -0.96
C SER A 48 -17.90 8.11 -2.33
N GLN A 49 -18.24 9.36 -2.68
CA GLN A 49 -17.76 10.00 -3.91
C GLN A 49 -16.38 10.61 -3.65
N ALA A 50 -15.37 10.04 -4.29
CA ALA A 50 -13.99 10.51 -4.22
C ALA A 50 -13.28 10.30 -5.56
N THR A 51 -12.31 11.17 -5.84
CA THR A 51 -11.46 11.06 -7.02
C THR A 51 -10.08 10.52 -6.63
N VAL A 52 -9.36 9.98 -7.60
CA VAL A 52 -7.98 9.51 -7.43
C VAL A 52 -7.07 10.63 -6.89
N GLU A 53 -7.24 11.86 -7.38
CA GLU A 53 -6.45 13.01 -6.91
C GLU A 53 -6.67 13.29 -5.42
N GLU A 54 -7.93 13.24 -4.96
CA GLU A 54 -8.26 13.44 -3.54
C GLU A 54 -7.62 12.34 -2.67
N ALA A 55 -7.68 11.09 -3.12
CA ALA A 55 -7.08 9.96 -2.42
C ALA A 55 -5.54 10.08 -2.35
N LYS A 56 -4.91 10.50 -3.45
CA LYS A 56 -3.45 10.72 -3.52
C LYS A 56 -3.01 11.87 -2.63
N GLU A 57 -3.74 12.99 -2.64
CA GLU A 57 -3.49 14.12 -1.75
C GLU A 57 -3.65 13.71 -0.28
N PHE A 58 -4.69 12.94 0.04
CA PHE A 58 -4.90 12.42 1.39
C PHE A 58 -3.72 11.54 1.85
N ALA A 59 -3.27 10.58 1.03
CA ALA A 59 -2.12 9.76 1.37
C ALA A 59 -0.85 10.60 1.56
N ALA A 60 -0.60 11.58 0.69
CA ALA A 60 0.54 12.50 0.81
C ALA A 60 0.42 13.46 2.01
N SER A 61 -0.79 13.72 2.51
CA SER A 61 -1.03 14.59 3.67
C SER A 61 -0.68 13.95 5.01
N ILE A 62 -0.52 12.62 5.04
CA ILE A 62 -0.16 11.88 6.25
C ILE A 62 1.33 12.09 6.53
N ASP A 63 1.62 12.89 7.56
CA ASP A 63 2.98 13.20 8.02
C ASP A 63 3.57 11.99 8.77
N THR A 64 4.01 10.98 8.01
CA THR A 64 4.73 9.83 8.53
C THR A 64 6.08 9.68 7.83
N GLU A 65 7.09 9.20 8.55
CA GLU A 65 8.42 8.93 7.99
C GLU A 65 8.38 7.94 6.81
N THR A 66 7.35 7.09 6.75
CA THR A 66 7.14 6.17 5.63
C THR A 66 6.16 6.75 4.61
N PRO A 67 6.48 6.72 3.32
CA PRO A 67 5.55 7.08 2.27
C PRO A 67 4.26 6.25 2.32
N GLN A 68 3.12 6.93 2.21
CA GLN A 68 1.79 6.33 2.23
C GLN A 68 1.21 6.28 0.82
N ILE A 69 0.36 5.28 0.57
CA ILE A 69 -0.42 5.09 -0.63
C ILE A 69 -1.91 5.01 -0.27
N ALA A 70 -2.77 5.40 -1.21
CA ALA A 70 -4.21 5.27 -1.03
C ALA A 70 -4.69 3.88 -1.48
N LEU A 71 -5.25 3.13 -0.53
CA LEU A 71 -5.86 1.83 -0.76
C LEU A 71 -7.39 1.96 -0.78
N PRO A 72 -8.11 1.13 -1.54
CA PRO A 72 -9.55 1.12 -1.54
C PRO A 72 -10.08 0.64 -0.16
N ALA A 73 -11.12 1.30 0.32
CA ALA A 73 -11.86 0.87 1.50
C ALA A 73 -13.05 0.00 1.09
N SER A 74 -13.27 -1.11 1.80
CA SER A 74 -14.41 -1.99 1.54
C SER A 74 -15.74 -1.25 1.73
N VAL A 75 -16.74 -1.58 0.91
CA VAL A 75 -18.09 -0.99 0.98
C VAL A 75 -18.68 -1.06 2.39
N GLU A 76 -18.49 -2.19 3.09
CA GLU A 76 -18.93 -2.37 4.47
C GLU A 76 -18.33 -1.32 5.41
N SER A 77 -17.01 -1.08 5.31
CA SER A 77 -16.32 -0.07 6.12
C SER A 77 -16.77 1.35 5.76
N GLN A 78 -17.00 1.64 4.49
CA GLN A 78 -17.52 2.94 4.05
C GLN A 78 -18.88 3.23 4.70
N VAL A 79 -19.78 2.23 4.69
CA VAL A 79 -21.13 2.34 5.27
C VAL A 79 -21.08 2.44 6.79
N GLU A 80 -20.29 1.59 7.45
CA GLU A 80 -20.20 1.55 8.92
C GLU A 80 -19.60 2.85 9.50
N THR A 81 -18.56 3.37 8.86
CA THR A 81 -17.84 4.55 9.34
C THR A 81 -18.35 5.87 8.75
N GLN A 82 -19.24 5.80 7.75
CA GLN A 82 -19.59 6.94 6.88
C GLN A 82 -18.35 7.63 6.31
N GLY A 83 -17.30 6.84 6.06
CA GLY A 83 -15.98 7.29 5.64
C GLY A 83 -15.83 7.43 4.14
N LYS A 84 -14.67 7.95 3.73
CA LYS A 84 -14.24 8.00 2.33
C LYS A 84 -14.00 6.59 1.77
N PRO A 85 -14.07 6.39 0.44
CA PRO A 85 -13.88 5.09 -0.21
C PRO A 85 -12.40 4.67 -0.28
N TYR A 86 -11.50 5.39 0.37
CA TYR A 86 -10.07 5.13 0.42
C TYR A 86 -9.54 5.23 1.84
N THR A 87 -8.39 4.61 2.07
CA THR A 87 -7.61 4.72 3.30
C THR A 87 -6.13 4.89 2.98
N ALA A 88 -5.39 5.58 3.84
CA ALA A 88 -3.95 5.71 3.71
C ALA A 88 -3.27 4.55 4.43
N ALA A 89 -2.34 3.89 3.76
CA ALA A 89 -1.49 2.86 4.33
C ALA A 89 -0.10 2.92 3.74
N ALA A 90 0.90 2.42 4.47
CA ALA A 90 2.28 2.41 3.98
C ALA A 90 2.36 1.60 2.67
N PHE A 91 3.27 1.96 1.77
CA PHE A 91 3.39 1.25 0.49
C PHE A 91 3.65 -0.27 0.65
N PHE A 92 4.31 -0.68 1.73
CA PHE A 92 4.55 -2.09 2.07
C PHE A 92 3.44 -2.72 2.92
N HIS A 93 2.28 -2.09 3.10
CA HIS A 93 1.20 -2.64 3.93
C HIS A 93 0.69 -3.99 3.39
N PHE A 94 0.34 -4.93 4.28
CA PHE A 94 -0.07 -6.28 3.88
C PHE A 94 -1.31 -6.29 2.96
N LYS A 95 -2.17 -5.27 3.06
CA LYS A 95 -3.31 -5.10 2.13
C LYS A 95 -2.86 -4.83 0.69
N ALA A 96 -1.73 -4.14 0.51
CA ALA A 96 -1.16 -3.86 -0.81
C ALA A 96 -0.28 -5.02 -1.29
N THR A 97 0.54 -5.58 -0.41
CA THR A 97 1.48 -6.65 -0.77
C THR A 97 0.86 -8.05 -0.74
N GLY A 98 -0.38 -8.17 -0.25
CA GLY A 98 -1.17 -9.39 -0.16
C GLY A 98 -0.72 -10.37 0.94
N SER A 99 0.32 -10.05 1.73
CA SER A 99 0.86 -10.98 2.74
C SER A 99 1.53 -10.26 3.90
N ILE A 100 1.30 -10.74 5.12
CA ILE A 100 1.95 -10.19 6.32
C ILE A 100 3.47 -10.41 6.31
N GLU A 101 3.93 -11.52 5.72
CA GLU A 101 5.35 -11.84 5.59
C GLU A 101 6.05 -10.81 4.70
N ARG A 102 5.44 -10.44 3.56
CA ARG A 102 5.97 -9.40 2.66
C ARG A 102 5.99 -8.03 3.34
N HIS A 103 4.95 -7.71 4.10
CA HIS A 103 4.90 -6.48 4.88
C HIS A 103 6.11 -6.35 5.81
N ARG A 104 6.46 -7.42 6.54
CA ARG A 104 7.62 -7.43 7.43
C ARG A 104 8.93 -7.32 6.65
N ALA A 105 9.07 -8.09 5.58
CA ALA A 105 10.28 -8.11 4.76
C ALA A 105 10.58 -6.74 4.12
N TYR A 106 9.58 -6.10 3.49
CA TYR A 106 9.77 -4.76 2.92
C TYR A 106 10.00 -3.70 4.00
N HIS A 107 9.33 -3.79 5.16
CA HIS A 107 9.56 -2.89 6.27
C HIS A 107 11.00 -3.02 6.83
N ALA A 108 11.51 -4.24 6.94
CA ALA A 108 12.89 -4.51 7.33
C ALA A 108 13.89 -3.96 6.30
N ALA A 109 13.66 -4.21 5.01
CA ALA A 109 14.48 -3.67 3.92
C ALA A 109 14.49 -2.13 3.95
N TYR A 110 13.33 -1.49 4.08
CA TYR A 110 13.18 -0.04 4.09
C TYR A 110 13.85 0.63 5.30
N LYS A 111 13.88 -0.05 6.45
CA LYS A 111 14.54 0.46 7.67
C LYS A 111 16.05 0.27 7.69
N THR A 112 16.59 -0.55 6.79
CA THR A 112 18.00 -0.88 6.77
C THR A 112 18.68 -0.10 5.64
N ASP A 113 19.75 0.62 5.94
CA ASP A 113 20.54 1.35 4.93
C ASP A 113 21.24 0.43 3.90
N ALA A 114 21.18 -0.89 4.10
CA ALA A 114 21.73 -1.89 3.20
C ALA A 114 20.90 -2.08 1.92
N PHE A 115 19.69 -1.52 1.84
CA PHE A 115 18.79 -1.66 0.70
C PHE A 115 18.27 -0.31 0.23
N VAL A 116 18.17 -0.16 -1.09
CA VAL A 116 17.45 0.93 -1.72
C VAL A 116 16.08 0.40 -2.10
N VAL A 117 15.05 0.92 -1.43
CA VAL A 117 13.66 0.55 -1.70
C VAL A 117 12.96 1.71 -2.38
N ASN A 118 12.57 1.52 -3.63
CA ASN A 118 11.78 2.45 -4.40
C ASN A 118 10.36 1.92 -4.61
N PHE A 119 9.38 2.81 -4.74
CA PHE A 119 8.02 2.43 -5.04
C PHE A 119 7.39 3.39 -6.05
N GLU A 120 6.50 2.86 -6.87
CA GLU A 120 5.73 3.58 -7.87
C GLU A 120 4.26 3.17 -7.74
N ALA A 121 3.39 4.15 -7.51
CA ALA A 121 1.96 3.95 -7.37
C ALA A 121 1.26 4.46 -8.64
N ASP A 122 0.86 3.52 -9.51
CA ASP A 122 0.14 3.79 -10.75
C ASP A 122 -1.38 3.71 -10.50
N TYR A 123 -1.97 4.85 -10.15
CA TYR A 123 -3.41 4.94 -9.89
C TYR A 123 -4.27 4.86 -11.16
N GLU A 124 -3.67 4.94 -12.35
CA GLU A 124 -4.39 4.72 -13.61
C GLU A 124 -4.70 3.23 -13.83
N SER A 125 -3.75 2.34 -13.52
CA SER A 125 -3.89 0.89 -13.64
C SER A 125 -4.23 0.19 -12.32
N ALA A 126 -4.37 0.94 -11.23
CA ALA A 126 -4.49 0.43 -9.85
C ALA A 126 -3.28 -0.39 -9.37
N ASP A 127 -2.12 -0.23 -10.03
CA ASP A 127 -0.95 -1.08 -9.85
C ASP A 127 0.07 -0.42 -8.91
N LEU A 128 0.60 -1.19 -7.97
CA LEU A 128 1.71 -0.77 -7.11
C LEU A 128 2.97 -1.56 -7.50
N THR A 129 4.01 -0.85 -7.92
CA THR A 129 5.32 -1.45 -8.19
C THR A 129 6.28 -1.10 -7.05
N ILE A 130 6.93 -2.12 -6.48
CA ILE A 130 7.97 -1.95 -5.47
C ILE A 130 9.26 -2.55 -6.03
N THR A 131 10.35 -1.80 -5.97
CA THR A 131 11.68 -2.22 -6.40
C THR A 131 12.62 -2.19 -5.20
N VAL A 132 13.28 -3.31 -4.94
CA VAL A 132 14.27 -3.42 -3.86
C VAL A 132 15.61 -3.84 -4.45
N GLU A 133 16.61 -3.02 -4.21
CA GLU A 133 17.99 -3.22 -4.66
C GLU A 133 18.93 -3.21 -3.46
N ARG A 134 20.05 -3.93 -3.55
CA ARG A 134 21.11 -3.87 -2.53
C ARG A 134 21.87 -2.57 -2.69
N ALA A 135 22.08 -1.84 -1.60
CA ALA A 135 22.80 -0.57 -1.61
C ALA A 135 24.28 -0.72 -2.02
N ASP A 136 24.88 -1.91 -1.85
CA ASP A 136 26.27 -2.20 -2.26
C ASP A 136 26.42 -2.42 -3.79
N GLU A 137 25.31 -2.61 -4.52
CA GLU A 137 25.28 -2.85 -5.97
C GLU A 137 24.69 -1.67 -6.78
N ALA A 138 24.42 -0.52 -6.13
CA ALA A 138 23.83 0.68 -6.74
C ALA A 138 24.87 1.70 -7.27
#